data_AF-A0A1I7UWC8-F1
#
_entry.id   AF-A0A1I7UWC8-F1
#
_cell.length_a   1.000
_cell.length_b   1.000
_cell.length_c   1.000
_cell.angle_alpha   90.00
_cell.angle_beta   90.00
_cell.angle_gamma   90.00
#
_symmetry.space_group_name_H-M   'P 1'
#
loop_
_entity.id
_entity.type
_entity.pdbx_description
1 polymer ?
#
loop_
_entity_poly.entity_id
_entity_poly.type
_entity_poly.pdbx_seq_one_letter_code
_entity_poly.pdbx_strand_id
1 'polypeptide(L)'
;MQNEARNCVNELTPMYDNLRRALAGTWKSRNITKDINDFCGKAVKCFKNLQVCAGIDTNLVYNIDGVCDLYRFKSGKFDGCYQKLSDNYGDCVYSFFMSPVYVDAPTNRQRCQNLKSNGKCVKGKIQSKCSKDYANDFDDELDGQIKRFDCK
;
A
#
# COMPACT_ATOMS: atom_id res chain seq x y z
N MET A 1 -14.38 20.35 14.47
CA MET A 1 -13.27 20.68 13.53
C MET A 1 -11.88 20.57 14.15
N GLN A 2 -11.37 21.48 15.01
CA GLN A 2 -10.06 21.25 15.68
C GLN A 2 -10.02 19.94 16.47
N ASN A 3 -11.11 19.59 17.14
CA ASN A 3 -11.25 18.31 17.85
C ASN A 3 -11.25 17.11 16.89
N GLU A 4 -11.74 17.25 15.66
CA GLU A 4 -11.76 16.15 14.68
C GLU A 4 -10.36 15.90 14.11
N ALA A 5 -9.61 16.97 13.80
CA ALA A 5 -8.21 16.87 13.40
C ALA A 5 -7.33 16.28 14.52
N ARG A 6 -7.57 16.69 15.77
CA ARG A 6 -6.84 16.18 16.92
C ARG A 6 -7.18 14.71 17.19
N ASN A 7 -8.45 14.32 17.08
CA ASN A 7 -8.87 12.92 17.21
C ASN A 7 -8.27 12.04 16.10
N CYS A 8 -8.26 12.54 14.86
CA CYS A 8 -7.58 11.94 13.73
C CYS A 8 -6.11 11.57 14.03
N VAL A 9 -5.32 12.55 14.48
CA VAL A 9 -3.90 12.34 14.80
C VAL A 9 -3.74 11.38 15.98
N ASN A 10 -4.51 11.58 17.05
CA ASN A 10 -4.44 10.77 18.26
C ASN A 10 -4.77 9.29 18.00
N GLU A 11 -5.63 9.00 17.03
CA GLU A 11 -5.97 7.62 16.66
C GLU A 11 -5.02 7.02 15.62
N LEU A 12 -4.56 7.81 14.65
CA LEU A 12 -3.69 7.31 13.57
C LEU A 12 -2.27 7.03 14.03
N THR A 13 -1.69 7.87 14.87
CA THR A 13 -0.31 7.69 15.37
C THR A 13 -0.09 6.33 16.05
N PRO A 14 -0.89 5.91 17.05
CA PRO A 14 -0.69 4.60 17.68
C PRO A 14 -0.97 3.43 16.73
N MET A 15 -1.91 3.58 15.79
CA MET A 15 -2.17 2.53 14.79
C MET A 15 -1.01 2.38 13.80
N TYR A 16 -0.43 3.49 13.35
CA TYR A 16 0.76 3.51 12.51
C TYR A 16 1.96 2.90 13.23
N ASP A 17 2.18 3.25 14.50
CA ASP A 17 3.27 2.68 15.30
C ASP A 17 3.12 1.17 15.49
N ASN A 18 1.91 0.69 15.77
CA ASN A 18 1.63 -0.74 15.89
C ASN A 18 1.85 -1.46 14.56
N LEU A 19 1.40 -0.86 13.46
CA LEU A 19 1.59 -1.42 12.13
C LEU A 19 3.09 -1.48 11.76
N ARG A 20 3.85 -0.42 12.05
CA ARG A 20 5.30 -0.37 11.83
C ARG A 20 6.01 -1.46 12.63
N ARG A 21 5.63 -1.66 13.89
CA ARG A 21 6.20 -2.73 14.75
C ARG A 21 5.82 -4.12 14.24
N ALA A 22 4.59 -4.30 13.76
CA ALA A 22 4.11 -5.55 13.17
C ALA A 22 4.91 -5.93 11.93
N LEU A 23 5.07 -4.97 11.00
CA LEU A 23 5.81 -5.14 9.76
C LEU A 23 7.31 -5.35 10.01
N ALA A 24 7.87 -4.73 11.05
CA ALA A 24 9.25 -4.95 11.48
C ALA A 24 9.45 -6.27 12.26
N GLY A 25 8.40 -7.07 12.48
CA GLY A 25 8.46 -8.32 13.25
C GLY A 25 8.74 -8.14 14.75
N THR A 26 8.74 -6.90 15.24
CA THR A 26 9.00 -6.54 16.65
C THR A 26 7.75 -6.61 17.52
N TRP A 27 6.58 -6.76 16.89
CA TRP A 27 5.30 -7.06 17.54
C TRP A 27 4.53 -8.07 16.70
N LYS A 28 3.89 -9.05 17.35
CA LYS A 28 3.01 -10.00 16.66
C LYS A 28 1.58 -9.47 16.72
N SER A 29 1.11 -8.95 15.59
CA SER A 29 -0.32 -8.70 15.40
C SER A 29 -1.09 -10.01 15.52
N ARG A 30 -2.28 -9.95 16.14
CA ARG A 30 -3.23 -11.07 16.16
C ARG A 30 -3.87 -11.31 14.80
N ASN A 31 -4.00 -10.25 13.99
CA ASN A 31 -4.54 -10.30 12.63
C ASN A 31 -4.01 -9.09 11.83
N ILE A 32 -2.87 -9.27 11.17
CA ILE A 32 -2.16 -8.19 10.47
C ILE A 32 -3.00 -7.59 9.34
N THR A 33 -3.78 -8.42 8.66
CA THR A 33 -4.72 -8.02 7.60
C THR A 33 -5.78 -7.07 8.16
N LYS A 34 -6.37 -7.40 9.31
CA LYS A 34 -7.34 -6.54 9.97
C LYS A 34 -6.70 -5.22 10.41
N ASP A 35 -5.53 -5.26 11.03
CA ASP A 35 -4.86 -4.05 11.53
C ASP A 35 -4.50 -3.08 10.40
N ILE A 36 -4.02 -3.59 9.26
CA ILE A 36 -3.81 -2.83 8.02
C ILE A 36 -5.11 -2.19 7.55
N ASN A 37 -6.19 -2.99 7.47
CA ASN A 37 -7.47 -2.53 6.92
C ASN A 37 -8.10 -1.44 7.79
N ASP A 38 -8.05 -1.61 9.10
CA ASP A 38 -8.56 -0.66 10.08
C ASP A 38 -7.76 0.66 10.03
N PHE A 39 -6.42 0.57 9.96
CA PHE A 39 -5.56 1.75 9.79
C PHE A 39 -5.89 2.48 8.51
N CYS A 40 -5.95 1.78 7.39
CA CYS A 40 -6.24 2.34 6.09
C CYS A 40 -7.63 2.99 6.01
N GLY A 41 -8.66 2.33 6.52
CA GLY A 41 -10.00 2.88 6.57
C GLY A 41 -10.07 4.16 7.39
N LYS A 42 -9.42 4.19 8.56
CA LYS A 42 -9.35 5.39 9.40
C LYS A 42 -8.51 6.49 8.77
N ALA A 43 -7.38 6.18 8.14
CA ALA A 43 -6.51 7.15 7.50
C ALA A 43 -7.25 7.87 6.38
N VAL A 44 -7.84 7.12 5.44
CA VAL A 44 -8.61 7.70 4.33
C VAL A 44 -9.79 8.52 4.84
N LYS A 45 -10.55 8.02 5.82
CA LYS A 45 -11.66 8.77 6.43
C LYS A 45 -11.18 10.08 7.06
N CYS A 46 -10.06 10.02 7.76
CA CYS A 46 -9.45 11.19 8.38
C CYS A 46 -9.06 12.24 7.33
N PHE A 47 -8.37 11.82 6.27
CA PHE A 47 -7.96 12.72 5.19
C PHE A 47 -9.17 13.33 4.47
N LYS A 48 -10.23 12.57 4.18
CA LYS A 48 -11.48 13.09 3.61
C LYS A 48 -12.15 14.12 4.51
N ASN A 49 -12.21 13.87 5.82
CA ASN A 49 -12.79 14.81 6.78
C ASN A 49 -11.98 16.12 6.87
N LEU A 50 -10.65 16.01 6.79
CA LEU A 50 -9.75 17.17 6.86
C LEU A 50 -9.61 17.91 5.52
N GLN A 51 -9.91 17.27 4.40
CA GLN A 51 -9.96 17.89 3.07
C GLN A 51 -10.84 19.14 3.05
N VAL A 52 -12.00 19.07 3.71
CA VAL A 52 -12.96 20.18 3.81
C VAL A 52 -12.38 21.36 4.59
N CYS A 53 -11.45 21.12 5.51
CA CYS A 53 -10.97 22.12 6.46
C CYS A 53 -9.57 22.68 6.16
N ALA A 54 -8.69 21.88 5.55
CA ALA A 54 -7.27 22.19 5.42
C ALA A 54 -6.78 22.27 3.97
N GLY A 55 -7.70 22.21 2.99
CA GLY A 55 -7.32 22.26 1.57
C GLY A 55 -6.41 21.10 1.16
N ILE A 56 -6.58 19.94 1.80
CA ILE A 56 -5.78 18.75 1.48
C ILE A 56 -6.04 18.38 0.03
N ASP A 57 -4.96 18.22 -0.73
CA ASP A 57 -5.05 17.84 -2.14
C ASP A 57 -5.83 16.52 -2.28
N THR A 58 -6.86 16.53 -3.12
CA THR A 58 -7.67 15.36 -3.45
C THR A 58 -6.80 14.22 -4.01
N ASN A 59 -5.73 14.55 -4.72
CA ASN A 59 -4.76 13.57 -5.22
C ASN A 59 -4.03 12.87 -4.08
N LEU A 60 -3.73 13.57 -2.97
CA LEU A 60 -3.10 12.95 -1.80
C LEU A 60 -4.03 11.89 -1.18
N VAL A 61 -5.31 12.22 -1.01
CA VAL A 61 -6.31 11.27 -0.50
C VAL A 61 -6.45 10.05 -1.41
N TYR A 62 -6.48 10.29 -2.72
CA TYR A 62 -6.60 9.25 -3.74
C TYR A 62 -5.37 8.33 -3.80
N ASN A 63 -4.17 8.88 -3.61
CA ASN A 63 -2.92 8.13 -3.56
C ASN A 63 -2.84 7.25 -2.30
N ILE A 64 -3.25 7.78 -1.15
CA ILE A 64 -3.29 7.02 0.12
C ILE A 64 -4.28 5.86 0.02
N ASP A 65 -5.45 6.09 -0.59
CA ASP A 65 -6.43 5.05 -0.87
C ASP A 65 -5.83 3.94 -1.76
N GLY A 66 -5.03 4.30 -2.78
CA GLY A 66 -4.32 3.33 -3.63
C GLY A 66 -3.29 2.48 -2.89
N VAL A 67 -2.50 3.11 -2.03
CA VAL A 67 -1.54 2.40 -1.14
C VAL A 67 -2.29 1.44 -0.21
N CYS A 68 -3.45 1.84 0.27
CA CYS A 68 -4.28 1.01 1.13
C CYS A 68 -4.90 -0.19 0.42
N ASP A 69 -5.34 -0.02 -0.83
CA ASP A 69 -5.81 -1.13 -1.66
C ASP A 69 -4.68 -2.14 -1.91
N LEU A 70 -3.47 -1.66 -2.15
CA LEU A 70 -2.29 -2.50 -2.33
C LEU A 70 -1.97 -3.35 -1.09
N TYR A 71 -2.07 -2.77 0.11
CA TYR A 71 -1.89 -3.52 1.35
C TYR A 71 -3.02 -4.53 1.60
N ARG A 72 -4.27 -4.18 1.27
CA ARG A 72 -5.43 -5.10 1.32
C ARG A 72 -5.24 -6.28 0.38
N PHE A 73 -4.83 -6.02 -0.85
CA PHE A 73 -4.52 -7.05 -1.84
C PHE A 73 -3.45 -8.00 -1.30
N LYS A 74 -2.32 -7.45 -0.84
CA LYS A 74 -1.21 -8.22 -0.27
C LYS A 74 -1.64 -9.11 0.88
N SER A 75 -2.34 -8.54 1.86
CA SER A 75 -2.69 -9.23 3.12
C SER A 75 -3.94 -10.09 3.03
N GLY A 76 -4.69 -9.98 1.93
CA GLY A 76 -5.86 -10.81 1.64
C GLY A 76 -5.51 -11.90 0.64
N LYS A 77 -6.08 -11.80 -0.57
CA LYS A 77 -6.00 -12.86 -1.58
C LYS A 77 -4.56 -13.21 -1.97
N PHE A 78 -3.62 -12.27 -1.92
CA PHE A 78 -2.25 -12.47 -2.38
C PHE A 78 -1.27 -12.99 -1.30
N ASP A 79 -1.69 -13.10 -0.03
CA ASP A 79 -0.78 -13.38 1.10
C ASP A 79 -0.02 -14.71 0.92
N GLY A 80 -0.73 -15.76 0.48
CA GLY A 80 -0.13 -17.07 0.24
C GLY A 80 0.94 -17.09 -0.86
N CYS A 81 0.84 -16.21 -1.87
CA CYS A 81 1.92 -16.04 -2.84
C CYS A 81 3.02 -15.14 -2.29
N TYR A 82 2.67 -14.02 -1.63
CA TYR A 82 3.64 -13.10 -1.03
C TYR A 82 4.63 -13.81 -0.09
N GLN A 83 4.16 -14.74 0.75
CA GLN A 83 5.02 -15.53 1.64
C GLN A 83 6.04 -16.40 0.89
N LYS A 84 5.73 -16.87 -0.32
CA LYS A 84 6.66 -17.63 -1.17
C LYS A 84 7.69 -16.73 -1.88
N LEU A 85 7.37 -15.45 -2.01
CA LEU A 85 8.21 -14.44 -2.65
C LEU A 85 9.19 -13.78 -1.66
N SER A 86 8.88 -13.78 -0.35
CA SER A 86 9.52 -12.91 0.65
C SER A 86 10.92 -13.29 1.12
N ASP A 87 11.67 -14.10 0.35
CA ASP A 87 13.00 -14.58 0.77
C ASP A 87 14.08 -13.49 0.80
N ASN A 88 13.83 -12.27 0.31
CA ASN A 88 14.81 -11.18 0.36
C ASN A 88 14.18 -9.78 0.49
N TYR A 89 14.58 -9.06 1.53
CA TYR A 89 14.17 -7.68 1.83
C TYR A 89 14.70 -6.63 0.81
N GLY A 90 15.62 -7.01 -0.08
CA GLY A 90 16.21 -6.11 -1.09
C GLY A 90 15.57 -6.16 -2.47
N ASP A 91 14.43 -6.85 -2.62
CA ASP A 91 13.89 -7.24 -3.92
C ASP A 91 12.66 -6.41 -4.34
N CYS A 92 12.35 -6.40 -5.63
CA CYS A 92 11.26 -5.60 -6.22
C CYS A 92 9.89 -5.84 -5.57
N VAL A 93 9.67 -7.01 -4.96
CA VAL A 93 8.47 -7.35 -4.19
C VAL A 93 8.33 -6.46 -2.95
N TYR A 94 9.42 -6.24 -2.22
CA TYR A 94 9.42 -5.34 -1.06
C TYR A 94 9.20 -3.88 -1.51
N SER A 95 9.88 -3.43 -2.56
CA SER A 95 9.72 -2.09 -3.12
C SER A 95 8.36 -1.84 -3.77
N PHE A 96 7.63 -2.89 -4.15
CA PHE A 96 6.28 -2.75 -4.65
C PHE A 96 5.28 -2.64 -3.50
N PHE A 97 5.38 -3.55 -2.52
CA PHE A 97 4.37 -3.71 -1.49
C PHE A 97 4.61 -3.01 -0.16
N MET A 98 5.86 -2.87 0.28
CA MET A 98 6.20 -2.41 1.64
C MET A 98 6.77 -1.00 1.67
N SER A 99 7.59 -0.66 0.68
CA SER A 99 8.12 0.69 0.49
C SER A 99 7.75 1.13 -0.92
N PRO A 100 6.53 1.63 -1.16
CA PRO A 100 6.11 2.03 -2.49
C PRO A 100 6.86 3.29 -2.91
N VAL A 101 8.13 3.15 -3.28
CA VAL A 101 9.06 4.23 -3.68
C VAL A 101 8.48 5.07 -4.83
N TYR A 102 7.51 4.52 -5.57
CA TYR A 102 6.78 5.24 -6.60
C TYR A 102 5.86 6.34 -6.03
N VAL A 103 5.34 6.20 -4.81
CA VAL A 103 4.50 7.22 -4.15
C VAL A 103 5.32 8.47 -3.84
N ASP A 104 6.50 8.28 -3.25
CA ASP A 104 7.42 9.34 -2.84
C ASP A 104 8.35 9.82 -3.98
N ALA A 105 8.17 9.31 -5.19
CA ALA A 105 9.00 9.69 -6.31
C ALA A 105 8.83 11.19 -6.64
N PRO A 106 9.93 11.93 -6.87
CA PRO A 106 9.90 13.39 -6.99
C PRO A 106 9.21 13.89 -8.27
N THR A 107 9.00 13.01 -9.25
CA THR A 107 8.29 13.35 -10.50
C THR A 107 7.32 12.23 -10.89
N ASN A 108 6.24 12.59 -11.59
CA ASN A 108 5.29 11.61 -12.09
C ASN A 108 5.95 10.60 -13.06
N ARG A 109 6.90 11.06 -13.88
CA ARG A 109 7.68 10.19 -14.75
C ARG A 109 8.43 9.11 -13.96
N GLN A 110 9.12 9.51 -12.89
CA GLN A 110 9.90 8.58 -12.07
C GLN A 110 9.00 7.64 -11.28
N ARG A 111 7.85 8.13 -10.77
CA ARG A 111 6.78 7.30 -10.19
C ARG A 111 6.38 6.18 -11.14
N CYS A 112 5.99 6.54 -12.36
CA CYS A 112 5.46 5.60 -13.33
C CYS A 112 6.51 4.61 -13.82
N GLN A 113 7.76 5.05 -13.99
CA GLN A 113 8.87 4.15 -14.31
C GLN A 113 9.10 3.14 -13.18
N ASN A 114 9.13 3.59 -11.93
CA ASN A 114 9.30 2.71 -10.77
C ASN A 114 8.14 1.72 -10.64
N LEU A 115 6.90 2.18 -10.79
CA LEU A 115 5.70 1.34 -10.69
C LEU A 115 5.70 0.25 -11.77
N LYS A 116 5.91 0.62 -13.05
CA LYS A 116 5.94 -0.32 -14.17
C LYS A 116 7.12 -1.30 -14.07
N SER A 117 8.31 -0.82 -13.69
CA SER A 117 9.51 -1.66 -13.55
C SER A 117 9.39 -2.68 -12.42
N ASN A 118 9.00 -2.22 -11.22
CA ASN A 118 8.79 -3.09 -10.08
C ASN A 118 7.65 -4.07 -10.34
N GLY A 119 6.53 -3.60 -10.94
CA GLY A 119 5.42 -4.45 -11.35
C GLY A 119 5.84 -5.58 -12.28
N LYS A 120 6.62 -5.29 -13.33
CA LYS A 120 7.15 -6.32 -14.24
C LYS A 120 8.03 -7.34 -13.52
N CYS A 121 8.88 -6.89 -12.60
CA CYS A 121 9.74 -7.78 -11.81
C CYS A 121 8.94 -8.69 -10.88
N VAL A 122 7.95 -8.14 -10.15
CA VAL A 122 7.07 -8.90 -9.28
C VAL A 122 6.29 -9.94 -10.07
N LYS A 123 5.74 -9.57 -11.23
CA LYS A 123 5.05 -10.50 -12.13
C LYS A 123 5.92 -11.69 -12.52
N GLY A 124 7.18 -11.46 -12.92
CA GLY A 124 8.11 -12.55 -13.25
C GLY A 124 8.39 -13.49 -12.07
N LYS A 125 8.44 -12.95 -10.85
CA LYS A 125 8.58 -13.75 -9.62
C LYS A 125 7.33 -14.54 -9.28
N ILE A 126 6.15 -13.97 -9.47
CA ILE A 126 4.87 -14.69 -9.29
C ILE A 126 4.80 -15.85 -10.29
N GLN A 127 5.12 -15.61 -11.55
CA GLN A 127 5.09 -16.66 -12.58
C GLN A 127 6.07 -17.81 -12.31
N SER A 128 7.16 -17.56 -11.58
CA SER A 128 8.15 -18.59 -11.26
C SER A 128 7.88 -19.33 -9.94
N LYS A 129 7.24 -18.68 -8.96
CA LYS A 129 7.07 -19.23 -7.59
C LYS A 129 5.62 -19.47 -7.18
N CYS A 130 4.64 -18.97 -7.93
CA CYS A 130 3.21 -19.03 -7.61
C CYS A 130 2.39 -19.59 -8.78
N SER A 131 1.08 -19.77 -8.59
CA SER A 131 0.17 -20.21 -9.64
C SER A 131 -0.15 -19.09 -10.64
N LYS A 132 -0.70 -19.49 -11.80
CA LYS A 132 -1.18 -18.56 -12.83
C LYS A 132 -2.28 -17.62 -12.31
N ASP A 133 -3.13 -18.09 -11.39
CA ASP A 133 -4.20 -17.27 -10.81
C ASP A 133 -3.63 -16.08 -10.03
N TYR A 134 -2.58 -16.29 -9.25
CA TYR A 134 -1.87 -15.20 -8.57
C TYR A 134 -1.25 -14.18 -9.54
N ALA A 135 -0.80 -14.64 -10.72
CA ALA A 135 -0.24 -13.75 -11.73
C ALA A 135 -1.33 -12.87 -12.37
N ASN A 136 -2.50 -13.43 -12.64
CA ASN A 136 -3.65 -12.68 -13.15
C ASN A 136 -4.16 -11.68 -12.09
N ASP A 137 -4.31 -12.13 -10.85
CA ASP A 137 -4.73 -11.27 -9.73
C ASP A 137 -3.79 -10.07 -9.56
N PHE A 138 -2.49 -10.29 -9.70
CA PHE A 138 -1.49 -9.24 -9.61
C PHE A 138 -1.49 -8.31 -10.83
N ASP A 139 -1.73 -8.83 -12.03
CA ASP A 139 -1.88 -8.00 -13.24
C ASP A 139 -3.05 -7.02 -13.08
N ASP A 140 -4.20 -7.48 -12.59
CA ASP A 140 -5.36 -6.63 -12.36
C ASP A 140 -5.06 -5.51 -11.34
N GLU A 141 -4.34 -5.85 -10.26
CA GLU A 141 -3.92 -4.88 -9.25
C GLU A 141 -2.91 -3.87 -9.83
N LEU A 142 -1.92 -4.33 -10.58
CA LEU A 142 -0.93 -3.47 -11.24
C LEU A 142 -1.58 -2.50 -12.22
N ASP A 143 -2.51 -2.98 -13.05
CA ASP A 143 -3.28 -2.15 -13.97
C ASP A 143 -4.14 -1.11 -13.24
N GLY A 144 -4.75 -1.50 -12.11
CA GLY A 144 -5.47 -0.60 -11.22
C GLY A 144 -4.59 0.54 -10.72
N GLN A 145 -3.39 0.21 -10.20
CA GLN A 145 -2.44 1.21 -9.72
C GLN A 145 -1.91 2.11 -10.85
N ILE A 146 -1.62 1.54 -12.03
CA ILE A 146 -1.17 2.31 -13.21
C ILE A 146 -2.22 3.36 -13.62
N LYS A 147 -3.50 2.98 -13.66
CA LYS A 147 -4.61 3.91 -13.95
C LYS A 147 -4.75 4.97 -12.86
N ARG A 148 -4.66 4.55 -11.59
CA ARG A 148 -4.78 5.43 -10.42
C ARG A 148 -3.73 6.53 -10.43
N PHE A 149 -2.48 6.21 -10.77
CA PHE A 149 -1.40 7.21 -10.81
C PHE A 149 -1.24 7.91 -12.18
N ASP A 150 -2.20 7.77 -13.10
CA ASP A 150 -2.15 8.29 -14.49
C ASP A 150 -0.84 7.95 -15.21
N CYS A 151 -0.37 6.71 -15.01
CA CYS A 151 0.88 6.21 -15.57
C CYS A 151 0.69 5.63 -16.97
N LYS A 152 0.23 6.46 -17.91
CA LYS A 152 0.08 6.06 -19.32
C LYS A 152 1.41 5.68 -19.95
#